data_AF-A0AAJ2MMU5-F1
#
_entry.id   AF-A0AAJ2MMU5-F1
#
_cell.length_a   1.000
_cell.length_b   1.000
_cell.length_c   1.000
_cell.angle_alpha   90.00
_cell.angle_beta   90.00
_cell.angle_gamma   90.00
#
_symmetry.space_group_name_H-M   'P 1'
#
loop_
_entity.id
_entity.type
_entity.pdbx_description
1 polymer ?
#
loop_
_entity_poly.entity_id
_entity_poly.type
_entity_poly.pdbx_seq_one_letter_code
_entity_poly.pdbx_strand_id
1 'polypeptide(L)'
;MPRKTKYDTHIAPKLEEIKQWRAERLSIADIAKNLSVGLETLNRARLSHPELEEALKAPELTEDELFEKSRRERLNRDKYYNSTLSFIRRHATEEERFKIIQTSVNKVSGKEELEKIKEYIVQQLELKKEEG
;
A
#
# COMPACT_ATOMS: atom_id res chain seq x y z
N MET A 1 -29.75 -11.79 -33.01
CA MET A 1 -28.42 -12.34 -32.65
C MET A 1 -27.91 -11.54 -31.46
N PRO A 2 -27.45 -12.18 -30.36
CA PRO A 2 -26.90 -11.45 -29.22
C PRO A 2 -25.71 -10.61 -29.68
N ARG A 3 -25.63 -9.35 -29.23
CA ARG A 3 -24.51 -8.46 -29.56
C ARG A 3 -23.24 -9.06 -28.96
N LYS A 4 -22.26 -9.38 -29.81
CA LYS A 4 -20.92 -9.79 -29.36
C LYS A 4 -20.36 -8.69 -28.46
N THR A 5 -19.89 -9.07 -27.28
CA THR A 5 -19.32 -8.14 -26.33
C THR A 5 -17.87 -7.80 -26.72
N LYS A 6 -17.30 -6.79 -26.07
CA LYS A 6 -15.85 -6.50 -26.20
C LYS A 6 -15.00 -7.68 -25.74
N TYR A 7 -15.51 -8.49 -24.80
CA TYR A 7 -14.85 -9.72 -24.37
C TYR A 7 -14.69 -10.71 -25.53
N ASP A 8 -15.80 -11.05 -26.19
CA ASP A 8 -15.82 -12.05 -27.28
C ASP A 8 -14.95 -11.67 -28.49
N THR A 9 -14.73 -10.37 -28.69
CA THR A 9 -14.08 -9.85 -29.91
C THR A 9 -12.63 -9.45 -29.69
N HIS A 10 -12.26 -8.96 -28.50
CA HIS A 10 -10.93 -8.39 -28.25
C HIS A 10 -10.16 -9.14 -27.16
N ILE A 11 -10.84 -9.77 -26.19
CA ILE A 11 -10.21 -10.34 -24.98
C ILE A 11 -10.10 -11.87 -25.07
N ALA A 12 -11.22 -12.56 -25.26
CA ALA A 12 -11.29 -14.02 -25.37
C ALA A 12 -10.30 -14.64 -26.38
N PRO A 13 -10.11 -14.09 -27.60
CA PRO A 13 -9.17 -14.67 -28.55
C PRO A 13 -7.69 -14.48 -28.16
N LYS A 14 -7.40 -13.60 -27.20
CA LYS A 14 -6.04 -13.20 -26.81
C LYS A 14 -5.67 -13.63 -25.39
N LEU A 15 -6.38 -14.58 -24.79
CA LEU A 15 -6.11 -15.01 -23.42
C LEU A 15 -4.67 -15.51 -23.22
N GLU A 16 -4.12 -16.24 -24.20
CA GLU A 16 -2.73 -16.69 -24.15
C GLU A 16 -1.72 -15.53 -24.26
N GLU A 17 -1.98 -14.54 -25.13
CA GLU A 17 -1.17 -13.31 -25.22
C GLU A 17 -1.20 -12.53 -23.89
N ILE A 18 -2.38 -12.44 -23.26
CA ILE A 18 -2.56 -11.77 -21.96
C ILE A 18 -1.72 -12.46 -20.88
N LYS A 19 -1.72 -13.79 -20.86
CA LYS A 19 -0.92 -14.58 -19.93
C LYS A 19 0.57 -14.34 -20.14
N GLN A 20 1.03 -14.27 -21.39
CA GLN A 20 2.43 -13.94 -21.71
C GLN A 20 2.78 -12.52 -21.24
N TRP A 21 1.96 -11.52 -21.53
CA TRP A 21 2.20 -10.14 -21.10
C TRP A 21 2.25 -10.01 -19.57
N ARG A 22 1.46 -10.79 -18.84
CA ARG A 22 1.56 -10.82 -17.38
C ARG A 22 2.83 -11.49 -16.89
N ALA A 23 3.29 -12.56 -17.55
CA ALA A 23 4.59 -13.16 -17.27
C ALA A 23 5.74 -12.17 -17.49
N GLU A 24 5.61 -11.31 -18.50
CA GLU A 24 6.51 -10.17 -18.78
C GLU A 24 6.31 -8.97 -17.84
N ARG A 25 5.47 -9.11 -16.81
CA ARG A 25 5.16 -8.10 -15.78
C ARG A 25 4.50 -6.82 -16.31
N LEU A 26 3.81 -6.87 -17.45
CA LEU A 26 3.01 -5.73 -17.90
C LEU A 26 1.87 -5.43 -16.92
N SER A 27 1.61 -4.13 -16.74
CA SER A 27 0.50 -3.67 -15.92
C SER A 27 -0.84 -4.00 -16.58
N ILE A 28 -1.89 -4.15 -15.77
CA ILE A 28 -3.25 -4.37 -16.29
C ILE A 28 -3.69 -3.19 -17.18
N ALA A 29 -3.23 -1.97 -16.87
CA ALA A 29 -3.52 -0.79 -17.67
C ALA A 29 -2.86 -0.86 -19.05
N ASP A 30 -1.63 -1.37 -19.15
CA ASP A 30 -0.94 -1.50 -20.43
C ASP A 30 -1.49 -2.67 -21.25
N ILE A 31 -1.88 -3.77 -20.59
CA ILE A 31 -2.60 -4.86 -21.25
C ILE A 31 -3.94 -4.38 -21.82
N ALA A 32 -4.70 -3.58 -21.07
CA ALA A 32 -5.95 -3.00 -21.57
C ALA A 32 -5.73 -2.14 -22.83
N LYS A 33 -4.65 -1.33 -22.85
CA LYS A 33 -4.25 -0.57 -24.04
C LYS A 33 -3.90 -1.49 -25.21
N ASN A 34 -3.10 -2.54 -24.98
CA ASN A 34 -2.71 -3.51 -26.01
C ASN A 34 -3.92 -4.26 -26.60
N LEU A 35 -4.93 -4.52 -25.78
CA LEU A 35 -6.21 -5.13 -26.18
C LEU A 35 -7.18 -4.12 -26.81
N SER A 36 -6.85 -2.83 -26.86
CA SER A 36 -7.74 -1.75 -27.30
C SER A 36 -9.09 -1.74 -26.56
N VAL A 37 -9.06 -2.01 -25.25
CA VAL A 37 -10.23 -1.97 -24.37
C VAL A 37 -9.99 -0.99 -23.22
N GLY A 38 -11.06 -0.41 -22.69
CA GLY A 38 -10.96 0.40 -21.48
C GLY A 38 -10.55 -0.44 -20.28
N LEU A 39 -9.76 0.13 -19.36
CA LEU A 39 -9.34 -0.54 -18.13
C LEU A 39 -10.54 -1.01 -17.29
N GLU A 40 -11.59 -0.20 -17.19
CA GLU A 40 -12.83 -0.59 -16.52
C GLU A 40 -13.52 -1.77 -17.21
N THR A 41 -13.49 -1.82 -18.55
CA THR A 41 -14.06 -2.94 -19.30
C THR A 41 -13.31 -4.23 -19.02
N LEU A 42 -11.98 -4.19 -19.01
CA LEU A 42 -11.15 -5.34 -18.67
C LEU A 42 -11.37 -5.78 -17.20
N ASN A 43 -11.49 -4.83 -16.29
CA ASN A 43 -11.77 -5.08 -14.88
C ASN A 43 -13.13 -5.72 -14.65
N ARG A 44 -14.16 -5.26 -15.37
CA ARG A 44 -15.49 -5.85 -15.29
C ARG A 44 -15.50 -7.25 -15.89
N ALA A 45 -14.83 -7.45 -17.01
CA ALA A 45 -14.75 -8.75 -17.68
C ALA A 45 -14.12 -9.81 -16.77
N ARG A 46 -13.00 -9.52 -16.07
CA ARG A 46 -12.36 -10.51 -15.20
C ARG A 46 -13.22 -10.97 -14.02
N LEU A 47 -14.18 -10.15 -13.57
CA LEU A 47 -15.11 -10.55 -12.50
C LEU A 47 -16.15 -11.57 -12.99
N SER A 48 -16.44 -11.59 -14.30
CA SER A 48 -17.43 -12.48 -14.90
C SER A 48 -16.81 -13.66 -15.65
N HIS A 49 -15.49 -13.65 -15.86
CA HIS A 49 -14.75 -14.62 -16.66
C HIS A 49 -13.49 -15.09 -15.91
N PRO A 50 -13.57 -16.21 -15.17
CA PRO A 50 -12.45 -16.76 -14.39
C PRO A 50 -11.20 -17.04 -15.23
N GLU A 51 -11.36 -17.42 -16.50
CA GLU A 51 -10.25 -17.67 -17.42
C GLU A 51 -9.42 -16.41 -17.70
N LEU A 52 -10.06 -15.24 -17.71
CA LEU A 52 -9.38 -13.96 -17.83
C LEU A 52 -8.72 -13.54 -16.52
N GLU A 53 -9.34 -13.83 -15.38
CA GLU A 53 -8.72 -13.60 -14.07
C GLU A 53 -7.43 -14.43 -13.93
N GLU A 54 -7.46 -15.69 -14.34
CA GLU A 54 -6.30 -16.57 -14.35
C GLU A 54 -5.21 -16.04 -15.29
N ALA A 55 -5.57 -15.64 -16.52
CA ALA A 55 -4.63 -15.04 -17.46
C ALA A 55 -4.04 -13.71 -16.95
N LEU A 56 -4.79 -12.96 -16.15
CA LEU A 56 -4.36 -11.69 -15.54
C LEU A 56 -3.60 -11.87 -14.21
N LYS A 57 -3.42 -13.08 -13.72
CA LYS A 57 -2.69 -13.34 -12.47
C LYS A 57 -1.23 -12.92 -12.64
N ALA A 58 -0.71 -12.11 -11.71
CA ALA A 58 0.70 -11.78 -11.71
C ALA A 58 1.53 -13.03 -11.38
N PRO A 59 2.70 -13.22 -12.02
CA PRO A 59 3.65 -14.22 -11.57
C PRO A 59 4.08 -13.90 -10.14
N GLU A 60 4.44 -14.94 -9.39
CA GLU A 60 5.08 -14.76 -8.10
C GLU A 60 6.38 -13.95 -8.26
N LEU A 61 6.75 -13.22 -7.22
CA LEU A 61 8.02 -12.49 -7.22
C LEU A 61 9.15 -13.50 -7.10
N THR A 62 10.21 -13.32 -7.88
CA THR A 62 11.46 -14.06 -7.66
C THR A 62 12.09 -13.65 -6.32
N GLU A 63 13.03 -14.45 -5.81
CA GLU A 63 13.73 -14.15 -4.55
C GLU A 63 14.40 -12.76 -4.58
N ASP A 64 15.04 -12.40 -5.70
CA ASP A 64 15.67 -11.09 -5.89
C ASP A 64 14.65 -9.95 -5.85
N GLU A 65 13.47 -10.15 -6.45
CA GLU A 65 12.41 -9.15 -6.46
C GLU A 65 11.72 -9.01 -5.11
N LEU A 66 11.59 -10.11 -4.36
CA LEU A 66 11.14 -10.09 -2.98
C LEU A 66 12.15 -9.32 -2.11
N PHE A 67 13.44 -9.61 -2.26
CA PHE A 67 14.50 -8.91 -1.56
C PHE A 67 14.47 -7.40 -1.85
N GLU A 68 14.41 -7.00 -3.11
CA GLU A 68 14.35 -5.59 -3.51
C GLU A 68 13.04 -4.92 -3.06
N LYS A 69 11.92 -5.63 -3.05
CA LYS A 69 10.66 -5.14 -2.48
C LYS A 69 10.81 -4.87 -0.98
N SER A 70 11.32 -5.83 -0.20
CA SER A 70 11.55 -5.67 1.24
C SER A 70 12.54 -4.54 1.54
N ARG A 71 13.61 -4.43 0.74
CA ARG A 71 14.57 -3.32 0.83
C ARG A 71 13.90 -1.97 0.59
N ARG A 72 13.07 -1.85 -0.45
CA ARG A 72 12.32 -0.63 -0.78
C ARG A 72 11.32 -0.26 0.31
N GLU A 73 10.60 -1.25 0.85
CA GLU A 73 9.65 -1.06 1.95
C GLU A 73 10.35 -0.52 3.20
N ARG A 74 11.52 -1.06 3.54
CA ARG A 74 12.35 -0.56 4.65
C ARG A 74 12.79 0.88 4.43
N LEU A 75 13.35 1.19 3.26
CA LEU A 75 13.78 2.55 2.92
C LEU A 75 12.62 3.55 2.96
N ASN A 76 11.46 3.15 2.43
CA ASN A 76 10.26 3.98 2.48
C ASN A 76 9.79 4.21 3.91
N ARG A 77 9.75 3.16 4.75
CA ARG A 77 9.41 3.28 6.17
C ARG A 77 10.31 4.29 6.87
N ASP A 78 11.63 4.19 6.67
CA ASP A 78 12.60 5.07 7.33
C ASP A 78 12.46 6.52 6.84
N LYS A 79 12.20 6.72 5.54
CA LYS A 79 11.88 8.03 4.98
C LYS A 79 10.62 8.63 5.62
N TYR A 80 9.53 7.86 5.70
CA TYR A 80 8.29 8.33 6.32
C TYR A 80 8.50 8.66 7.80
N TYR A 81 9.15 7.78 8.56
CA TYR A 81 9.45 7.99 9.97
C TYR A 81 10.20 9.30 10.21
N ASN A 82 11.31 9.52 9.48
CA ASN A 82 12.11 10.73 9.61
C ASN A 82 11.33 12.00 9.20
N SER A 83 10.53 11.91 8.14
CA SER A 83 9.67 13.02 7.71
C SER A 83 8.61 13.35 8.76
N THR A 84 7.99 12.35 9.38
CA THR A 84 7.00 12.54 10.46
C THR A 84 7.64 13.20 11.67
N LEU A 85 8.82 12.73 12.12
CA LEU A 85 9.55 13.38 13.21
C LEU A 85 9.90 14.84 12.89
N SER A 86 10.35 15.12 11.67
CA SER A 86 10.64 16.48 11.22
C SER A 86 9.39 17.36 11.24
N PHE A 87 8.26 16.85 10.76
CA PHE A 87 6.97 17.55 10.79
C PHE A 87 6.55 17.88 12.22
N ILE A 88 6.55 16.88 13.12
CA ILE A 88 6.19 17.06 14.53
C ILE A 88 7.04 18.15 15.18
N ARG A 89 8.36 18.14 14.90
CA ARG A 89 9.30 19.09 15.50
C ARG A 89 9.11 20.52 15.00
N ARG A 90 8.94 20.70 13.69
CA ARG A 90 9.03 22.03 13.04
C ARG A 90 7.69 22.68 12.77
N HIS A 91 6.65 21.89 12.54
CA HIS A 91 5.41 22.38 11.93
C HIS A 91 4.17 22.04 12.75
N ALA A 92 4.17 20.91 13.47
CA ALA A 92 2.98 20.50 14.21
C ALA A 92 2.65 21.47 15.36
N THR A 93 1.38 21.86 15.43
CA THR A 93 0.82 22.64 16.55
C THR A 93 0.74 21.81 17.83
N GLU A 94 0.47 22.46 18.97
CA GLU A 94 0.31 21.74 20.24
C GLU A 94 -0.87 20.75 20.19
N GLU A 95 -2.00 21.16 19.61
CA GLU A 95 -3.18 20.29 19.43
C GLU A 95 -2.86 19.07 18.56
N GLU A 96 -2.12 19.27 17.45
CA GLU A 96 -1.71 18.17 16.57
C GLU A 96 -0.75 17.21 17.29
N ARG A 97 0.22 17.73 18.04
CA ARG A 97 1.14 16.92 18.86
C ARG A 97 0.38 16.08 19.88
N PHE A 98 -0.58 16.68 20.57
CA PHE A 98 -1.41 15.98 21.54
C PHE A 98 -2.22 14.86 20.87
N LYS A 99 -2.86 15.14 19.73
CA LYS A 99 -3.61 14.13 18.96
C LYS A 99 -2.72 12.98 18.47
N ILE A 100 -1.49 13.27 18.06
CA ILE A 100 -0.50 12.26 17.66
C ILE A 100 -0.14 11.37 18.85
N ILE A 101 0.10 11.95 20.03
CA ILE A 101 0.38 11.20 21.26
C ILE A 101 -0.80 10.32 21.63
N GLN A 102 -2.03 10.85 21.65
CA GLN A 102 -3.24 10.08 21.95
C GLN A 102 -3.40 8.89 21.00
N THR A 103 -3.24 9.14 19.70
CA THR A 103 -3.33 8.08 18.68
C THR A 103 -2.27 7.00 18.89
N SER A 104 -1.05 7.41 19.25
CA SER A 104 0.06 6.50 19.51
C SER A 104 -0.22 5.62 20.73
N VAL A 105 -0.61 6.21 21.86
CA VAL A 105 -0.93 5.50 23.11
C VAL A 105 -2.09 4.52 22.90
N ASN A 106 -3.17 4.92 22.22
CA ASN A 106 -4.32 4.06 21.94
C ASN A 106 -3.97 2.83 21.08
N LYS A 107 -2.86 2.87 20.34
CA LYS A 107 -2.38 1.76 19.50
C LYS A 107 -1.38 0.85 20.21
N VAL A 108 -0.88 1.23 21.39
CA VAL A 108 -0.02 0.37 22.20
C VAL A 108 -0.88 -0.67 22.92
N SER A 109 -0.66 -1.95 22.60
CA SER A 109 -1.33 -3.07 23.27
C SER A 109 -0.54 -3.62 24.46
N GLY A 110 0.77 -3.38 24.50
CA GLY A 110 1.67 -3.88 25.54
C GLY A 110 1.64 -3.04 26.81
N LYS A 111 1.42 -3.71 27.95
CA LYS A 111 1.39 -3.04 29.27
C LYS A 111 2.74 -2.41 29.63
N GLU A 112 3.84 -3.05 29.26
CA GLU A 112 5.19 -2.58 29.55
C GLU A 112 5.50 -1.27 28.80
N GLU A 113 5.15 -1.19 27.53
CA GLU A 113 5.33 0.01 26.71
C GLU A 113 4.48 1.17 27.21
N LEU A 114 3.24 0.91 27.66
CA LEU A 114 2.39 1.93 28.28
C LEU A 114 3.00 2.47 29.58
N GLU A 115 3.59 1.61 30.41
CA GLU A 115 4.24 2.04 31.65
C GLU A 115 5.46 2.92 31.35
N LYS A 116 6.30 2.54 30.37
CA LYS A 116 7.44 3.37 29.93
C LYS A 116 7.00 4.76 29.45
N ILE A 117 5.90 4.83 28.70
CA ILE A 117 5.34 6.12 28.24
C ILE A 117 4.90 6.96 29.46
N LYS A 118 4.19 6.34 30.41
CA LYS A 118 3.73 7.01 31.62
C LYS A 118 4.90 7.53 32.45
N GLU A 119 5.91 6.71 32.72
CA GLU A 119 7.11 7.08 33.46
C GLU A 119 7.82 8.28 32.83
N TYR A 120 8.00 8.26 31.50
CA TYR A 120 8.60 9.37 30.78
C TYR A 120 7.79 10.67 30.95
N ILE A 121 6.45 10.61 30.84
CA ILE A 121 5.60 11.80 31.01
C ILE A 121 5.71 12.36 32.43
N VAL A 122 5.70 11.49 33.46
CA VAL A 122 5.83 11.91 34.86
C VAL A 122 7.17 12.63 35.09
N GLN A 123 8.27 12.06 34.61
CA GLN A 123 9.60 12.67 34.71
C GLN A 123 9.66 14.06 34.06
N GLN A 124 9.06 14.22 32.87
CA GLN A 124 9.05 15.52 32.19
C GLN A 124 8.20 16.57 32.93
N LEU A 125 7.13 16.16 33.62
CA LEU A 125 6.31 17.05 34.43
C LEU A 125 7.03 17.49 35.71
N GLU A 126 7.83 16.61 36.32
CA GLU A 126 8.67 16.94 37.49
C GLU A 126 9.73 17.98 37.12
N LEU A 127 10.46 17.77 36.04
CA LEU A 127 11.48 18.73 35.56
C LEU A 127 10.90 20.14 35.34
N LYS A 128 9.70 20.23 34.75
CA LYS A 128 9.02 21.52 34.53
C LYS A 128 8.56 22.21 35.80
N LYS A 129 8.35 21.49 36.91
CA LYS A 129 8.00 22.08 38.21
C LYS A 129 9.21 22.65 38.95
N GLU A 130 10.40 22.13 38.67
CA GLU A 130 11.66 22.62 39.27
C GLU A 130 12.18 23.87 38.56
N GLU A 131 11.78 24.11 37.32
CA GLU A 131 12.16 25.28 36.52
C GLU A 131 11.26 26.52 36.71
N GLY A 132 10.12 26.39 37.41
CA GLY A 132 9.12 27.45 37.60
C GLY A 132 8.97 27.87 39.06
#